data_AF-A0A093I809-F1
#
_entry.id   AF-A0A093I809-F1
#
_cell.length_a   1.000
_cell.length_b   1.000
_cell.length_c   1.000
_cell.angle_alpha   90.00
_cell.angle_beta   90.00
_cell.angle_gamma   90.00
#
_symmetry.space_group_name_H-M   'P 1'
#
loop_
_entity.id
_entity.type
_entity.pdbx_description
1 polymer ?
#
loop_
_entity_poly.entity_id
_entity_poly.type
_entity_poly.pdbx_seq_one_letter_code
_entity_poly.pdbx_strand_id
1 'polypeptide(L)'
;LVCVGPFQVASSLVRKFEHFPPAILRALGQAAVGLSVSDIENSITDEDLEASIPALGKVSGWNAEQSSTIINKLLSSGYQIPNGQSLATLGSLMAGLNSSTLQSLSPEVILEAIQLPEFVQ
;
A
#
# COMPACT_ATOMS: atom_id res chain seq x y z
N LEU A 1 36.06 8.76 1.77
CA LEU A 1 35.16 7.71 1.28
C LEU A 1 33.78 7.98 1.85
N VAL A 2 32.79 8.29 1.02
CA VAL A 2 31.39 8.28 1.47
C VAL A 2 30.94 6.82 1.38
N CYS A 3 30.64 6.20 2.52
CA CYS A 3 30.03 4.87 2.55
C CYS A 3 28.59 4.99 2.02
N VAL A 4 28.42 4.77 0.72
CA VAL A 4 27.09 4.66 0.10
C VAL A 4 26.53 3.30 0.50
N GLY A 5 25.62 3.28 1.48
CA GLY A 5 24.96 2.04 1.89
C GLY A 5 24.09 1.46 0.76
N PRO A 6 23.82 0.14 0.77
CA PRO A 6 23.02 -0.53 -0.27
C PRO A 6 21.64 0.12 -0.48
N PHE A 7 21.05 0.69 0.57
CA PHE A 7 19.78 1.43 0.50
C PHE A 7 19.85 2.69 -0.37
N GLN A 8 20.99 3.39 -0.36
CA GLN A 8 21.17 4.63 -1.14
C GLN A 8 21.33 4.34 -2.64
N VAL A 9 21.96 3.21 -2.98
CA VAL A 9 22.03 2.71 -4.38
C VAL A 9 20.65 2.30 -4.86
N ALA A 10 19.90 1.54 -4.06
CA ALA A 10 18.53 1.15 -4.38
C ALA A 10 17.63 2.38 -4.59
N SER A 11 17.64 3.35 -3.67
CA SER A 11 16.84 4.58 -3.79
C SER A 11 17.19 5.41 -5.05
N SER A 12 18.45 5.39 -5.47
CA SER A 12 18.91 6.11 -6.67
C SER A 12 18.48 5.41 -7.96
N LEU A 13 18.34 4.08 -7.95
CA LEU A 13 17.76 3.31 -9.06
C LEU A 13 16.25 3.55 -9.17
N VAL A 14 15.56 3.57 -8.03
CA VAL A 14 14.11 3.80 -7.95
C VAL A 14 13.73 5.16 -8.53
N ARG A 15 14.53 6.21 -8.28
CA ARG A 15 14.31 7.56 -8.85
C ARG A 15 14.41 7.64 -10.38
N LYS A 16 14.91 6.61 -11.08
CA LYS A 16 14.96 6.61 -12.55
C LYS A 16 13.68 6.10 -13.21
N PHE A 17 12.74 5.57 -12.44
CA PHE A 17 11.47 5.14 -12.97
C PHE A 17 10.51 6.33 -13.04
N GLU A 18 10.02 6.66 -14.23
CA GLU A 18 8.92 7.60 -14.41
C GLU A 18 7.58 7.00 -13.97
N HIS A 19 7.52 5.67 -13.88
CA HIS A 19 6.36 4.88 -13.46
C HIS A 19 6.76 3.64 -12.66
N PHE A 20 5.94 3.28 -11.68
CA PHE A 20 6.13 2.09 -10.84
C PHE A 20 5.10 1.00 -11.19
N PRO A 21 5.38 0.13 -12.18
CA PRO A 21 4.50 -0.98 -12.49
C PRO A 21 4.51 -2.03 -11.36
N PRO A 22 3.56 -2.98 -11.32
CA PRO A 22 3.39 -3.89 -10.18
C PRO A 22 4.60 -4.77 -9.92
N ALA A 23 5.33 -5.14 -10.97
CA ALA A 23 6.56 -5.89 -10.84
C ALA A 23 7.64 -5.13 -10.05
N ILE A 24 7.73 -3.80 -10.24
CA ILE A 24 8.67 -2.95 -9.54
C ILE A 24 8.21 -2.74 -8.09
N LEU A 25 6.93 -2.39 -7.87
CA LEU A 25 6.38 -2.21 -6.52
C LEU A 25 6.54 -3.47 -5.66
N ARG A 26 6.29 -4.65 -6.25
CA ARG A 26 6.56 -5.93 -5.59
C ARG A 26 8.04 -6.16 -5.31
N ALA A 27 8.92 -5.79 -6.23
CA ALA A 27 10.37 -5.96 -6.07
C ALA A 27 10.98 -5.03 -5.00
N LEU A 28 10.37 -3.86 -4.75
CA LEU A 28 10.81 -2.96 -3.68
C LEU A 28 10.70 -3.60 -2.29
N GLY A 29 9.65 -4.41 -2.06
CA GLY A 29 9.36 -4.95 -0.74
C GLY A 29 9.36 -3.86 0.32
N GLN A 30 10.10 -4.05 1.42
CA GLN A 30 10.19 -3.06 2.49
C GLN A 30 10.78 -1.71 2.06
N ALA A 31 11.56 -1.64 0.97
CA ALA A 31 12.09 -0.37 0.48
C ALA A 31 11.00 0.57 -0.07
N ALA A 32 9.77 0.06 -0.28
CA ALA A 32 8.64 0.86 -0.74
C ALA A 32 8.25 2.00 0.24
N VAL A 33 8.58 1.89 1.54
CA VAL A 33 8.39 3.00 2.50
C VAL A 33 9.22 4.25 2.17
N GLY A 34 10.20 4.11 1.27
CA GLY A 34 10.98 5.23 0.74
C GLY A 34 10.28 6.02 -0.38
N LEU A 35 9.12 5.56 -0.87
CA LEU A 35 8.32 6.30 -1.86
C LEU A 35 7.76 7.58 -1.21
N SER A 36 7.92 8.71 -1.88
CA SER A 36 7.27 9.94 -1.43
C SER A 36 5.77 9.91 -1.75
N VAL A 37 4.99 10.76 -1.09
CA VAL A 37 3.56 10.96 -1.40
C VAL A 37 3.39 11.33 -2.88
N SER A 38 4.27 12.19 -3.41
CA SER A 38 4.25 12.57 -4.83
C SER A 38 4.54 11.39 -5.77
N ASP A 39 5.42 10.46 -5.40
CA ASP A 39 5.66 9.24 -6.19
C ASP A 39 4.39 8.37 -6.22
N ILE A 40 3.73 8.20 -5.06
CA ILE A 40 2.49 7.42 -4.92
C ILE A 40 1.37 8.01 -5.79
N GLU A 41 1.21 9.33 -5.78
CA GLU A 41 0.13 10.00 -6.49
C GLU A 41 0.36 10.04 -8.00
N ASN A 42 1.59 10.35 -8.44
CA ASN A 42 1.87 10.75 -9.81
C ASN A 42 2.60 9.69 -10.64
N SER A 43 3.27 8.74 -9.99
CA SER A 43 4.11 7.73 -10.67
C SER A 43 3.55 6.31 -10.53
N ILE A 44 2.37 6.14 -9.90
CA ILE A 44 1.65 4.87 -9.84
C ILE A 44 0.28 5.06 -10.50
N THR A 45 -0.03 4.28 -11.53
CA THR A 45 -1.40 4.26 -12.08
C THR A 45 -2.37 3.59 -11.11
N ASP A 46 -3.66 3.83 -11.28
CA ASP A 46 -4.69 3.19 -10.47
C ASP A 46 -4.70 1.65 -10.66
N GLU A 47 -4.53 1.19 -11.91
CA GLU A 47 -4.43 -0.24 -12.24
C GLU A 47 -3.18 -0.88 -11.62
N ASP A 48 -2.02 -0.20 -11.73
CA ASP A 48 -0.78 -0.71 -11.15
C ASP A 48 -0.85 -0.74 -9.62
N LEU A 49 -1.53 0.24 -9.01
CA LEU A 49 -1.73 0.30 -7.57
C LEU A 49 -2.59 -0.88 -7.10
N GLU A 50 -3.75 -1.10 -7.73
CA GLU A 50 -4.66 -2.19 -7.40
C GLU A 50 -3.96 -3.56 -7.50
N ALA A 51 -3.24 -3.80 -8.60
CA ALA A 51 -2.48 -5.03 -8.80
C ALA A 51 -1.33 -5.22 -7.80
N SER A 52 -0.91 -4.15 -7.12
CA SER A 52 0.20 -4.17 -6.15
C SER A 52 -0.23 -4.25 -4.70
N ILE A 53 -1.52 -4.10 -4.38
CA ILE A 53 -2.03 -4.11 -2.99
C ILE A 53 -1.58 -5.34 -2.20
N PRO A 54 -1.63 -6.58 -2.71
CA PRO A 54 -1.16 -7.74 -1.95
C PRO A 54 0.33 -7.69 -1.56
N ALA A 55 1.15 -6.94 -2.31
CA ALA A 55 2.56 -6.73 -2.00
C ALA A 55 2.76 -5.54 -1.07
N LEU A 56 2.11 -4.40 -1.35
CA LEU A 56 2.24 -3.17 -0.55
C LEU A 56 1.61 -3.32 0.85
N GLY A 57 0.54 -4.10 0.99
CA GLY A 57 -0.07 -4.41 2.28
C GLY A 57 0.85 -5.15 3.24
N LYS A 58 1.86 -5.87 2.73
CA LYS A 58 2.88 -6.60 3.52
C LYS A 58 4.06 -5.72 3.94
N VAL A 59 4.12 -4.47 3.47
CA VAL A 59 5.18 -3.53 3.79
C VAL A 59 4.90 -2.88 5.15
N SER A 60 5.78 -3.07 6.11
CA SER A 60 5.62 -2.48 7.45
C SER A 60 6.25 -1.09 7.50
N GLY A 61 5.64 -0.16 8.24
CA GLY A 61 6.24 1.16 8.49
C GLY A 61 5.85 2.27 7.53
N TRP A 62 4.76 2.11 6.76
CA TRP A 62 4.09 3.24 6.13
C TRP A 62 3.78 4.32 7.17
N ASN A 63 4.15 5.56 6.87
CA ASN A 63 3.68 6.67 7.68
C ASN A 63 2.20 6.97 7.37
N ALA A 64 1.53 7.71 8.25
CA ALA A 64 0.09 8.00 8.14
C ALA A 64 -0.29 8.71 6.83
N GLU A 65 0.58 9.59 6.33
CA GLU A 65 0.35 10.31 5.08
C GLU A 65 0.43 9.33 3.89
N GLN A 66 1.50 8.53 3.81
CA GLN A 66 1.65 7.51 2.77
C GLN A 66 0.48 6.50 2.75
N SER A 67 0.12 5.94 3.91
CA SER A 67 -0.96 4.95 3.98
C SER A 67 -2.30 5.56 3.57
N SER A 68 -2.61 6.78 4.02
CA SER A 68 -3.86 7.46 3.65
C SER A 68 -3.89 7.85 2.18
N THR A 69 -2.78 8.33 1.60
CA THR A 69 -2.66 8.60 0.16
C THR A 69 -2.90 7.33 -0.66
N ILE A 70 -2.26 6.20 -0.31
CA ILE A 70 -2.43 4.92 -1.01
C ILE A 70 -3.91 4.49 -0.97
N ILE A 71 -4.52 4.47 0.22
CA ILE A 71 -5.90 4.04 0.38
C ILE A 71 -6.89 4.97 -0.34
N ASN A 72 -6.72 6.28 -0.23
CA ASN A 72 -7.61 7.23 -0.90
C ASN A 72 -7.52 7.11 -2.42
N LYS A 73 -6.31 6.95 -2.97
CA LYS A 73 -6.11 6.71 -4.40
C LYS A 73 -6.76 5.39 -4.85
N LEU A 74 -6.53 4.30 -4.10
CA LEU A 74 -7.14 3.00 -4.36
C LEU A 74 -8.67 3.06 -4.36
N LEU A 75 -9.28 3.69 -3.35
CA LEU A 75 -10.75 3.77 -3.28
C LEU A 75 -11.33 4.70 -4.36
N SER A 76 -10.60 5.75 -4.75
CA SER A 76 -11.01 6.66 -5.82
C SER A 76 -10.98 6.01 -7.20
N SER A 77 -10.21 4.93 -7.41
CA SER A 77 -10.22 4.16 -8.66
C SER A 77 -11.46 3.25 -8.80
N GLY A 78 -12.28 3.14 -7.75
CA GLY A 78 -13.44 2.26 -7.70
C GLY A 78 -13.18 0.93 -7.03
N TYR A 79 -12.02 0.73 -6.40
CA TYR A 79 -11.73 -0.46 -5.60
C TYR A 79 -12.78 -0.64 -4.48
N GLN A 80 -13.31 -1.85 -4.34
CA GLN A 80 -14.33 -2.19 -3.36
C GLN A 80 -13.78 -3.16 -2.31
N ILE A 81 -14.33 -3.06 -1.09
CA ILE A 81 -14.01 -3.98 0.02
C ILE A 81 -15.26 -4.82 0.35
N PRO A 82 -15.63 -5.80 -0.49
CA PRO A 82 -16.90 -6.52 -0.32
C PRO A 82 -16.90 -7.59 0.78
N ASN A 83 -15.75 -8.02 1.29
CA ASN A 83 -15.64 -9.14 2.23
C ASN A 83 -14.39 -9.04 3.11
N GLY A 84 -14.29 -9.89 4.13
CA GLY A 84 -13.15 -9.84 5.05
C GLY A 84 -11.80 -10.11 4.38
N GLN A 85 -11.77 -10.89 3.30
CA GLN A 85 -10.54 -11.19 2.56
C GLN A 85 -9.98 -9.95 1.83
N SER A 86 -10.83 -9.14 1.21
CA SER A 86 -10.37 -7.89 0.59
C SER A 86 -9.88 -6.89 1.64
N LEU A 87 -10.55 -6.81 2.80
CA LEU A 87 -10.08 -6.00 3.92
C LEU A 87 -8.72 -6.48 4.45
N ALA A 88 -8.56 -7.79 4.69
CA ALA A 88 -7.30 -8.37 5.16
C ALA A 88 -6.15 -8.20 4.15
N THR A 89 -6.46 -8.19 2.84
CA THR A 89 -5.45 -7.98 1.78
C THR A 89 -4.81 -6.59 1.83
N LEU A 90 -5.49 -5.59 2.42
CA LEU A 90 -4.90 -4.27 2.66
C LEU A 90 -3.75 -4.33 3.67
N GLY A 91 -3.77 -5.29 4.60
CA GLY A 91 -2.72 -5.48 5.60
C GLY A 91 -2.38 -4.19 6.36
N SER A 92 -1.10 -3.84 6.39
CA SER A 92 -0.60 -2.62 7.04
C SER A 92 -1.21 -1.31 6.51
N LEU A 93 -1.70 -1.28 5.26
CA LEU A 93 -2.30 -0.10 4.66
C LEU A 93 -3.65 0.25 5.27
N MET A 94 -4.28 -0.67 6.01
CA MET A 94 -5.53 -0.39 6.75
C MET A 94 -5.39 0.80 7.71
N ALA A 95 -4.18 1.11 8.18
CA ALA A 95 -3.90 2.30 8.98
C ALA A 95 -4.22 3.63 8.25
N GLY A 96 -4.34 3.60 6.91
CA GLY A 96 -4.75 4.73 6.08
C GLY A 96 -6.26 4.86 5.86
N LEU A 97 -7.07 3.90 6.31
CA LEU A 97 -8.53 3.98 6.16
C LEU A 97 -9.08 5.11 7.04
N ASN A 98 -9.79 6.04 6.41
CA ASN A 98 -10.49 7.09 7.15
C ASN A 98 -11.70 6.51 7.90
N SER A 99 -12.14 7.22 8.95
CA SER A 99 -13.22 6.74 9.83
C SER A 99 -14.55 6.55 9.10
N SER A 100 -14.87 7.39 8.10
CA SER A 100 -16.09 7.25 7.31
C SER A 100 -16.10 5.97 6.47
N THR A 101 -14.97 5.61 5.86
CA THR A 101 -14.83 4.36 5.12
C THR A 101 -14.99 3.17 6.07
N LEU A 102 -14.29 3.17 7.22
CA LEU A 102 -14.43 2.11 8.22
C LEU A 102 -15.87 1.94 8.72
N GLN A 103 -16.58 3.04 8.98
CA GLN A 103 -17.98 3.01 9.43
C GLN A 103 -18.95 2.55 8.34
N SER A 104 -18.57 2.67 7.06
CA SER A 104 -19.38 2.22 5.93
C SER A 104 -19.24 0.73 5.63
N LEU A 105 -18.22 0.06 6.19
CA LEU A 105 -18.05 -1.38 6.03
C LEU A 105 -19.13 -2.13 6.81
N SER A 106 -19.69 -3.17 6.19
CA SER A 106 -20.63 -4.05 6.87
C SER A 106 -19.94 -4.75 8.06
N PRO A 107 -20.61 -4.89 9.22
CA PRO A 107 -20.04 -5.60 10.38
C PRO A 107 -19.55 -7.01 10.05
N GLU A 108 -20.19 -7.69 9.10
CA GLU A 108 -19.81 -9.01 8.61
C GLU A 108 -18.43 -9.01 7.96
N VAL A 109 -18.09 -7.99 7.17
CA VAL A 109 -16.77 -7.82 6.54
C VAL A 109 -15.68 -7.74 7.61
N ILE A 110 -15.93 -6.99 8.67
CA ILE A 110 -14.98 -6.84 9.79
C ILE A 110 -14.85 -8.15 10.56
N LEU A 111 -15.97 -8.83 10.85
CA LEU A 111 -15.98 -10.10 11.57
C LEU A 111 -15.26 -11.22 10.80
N GLU A 112 -15.43 -11.27 9.48
CA GLU A 112 -14.70 -12.18 8.62
C GLU A 112 -13.20 -11.87 8.64
N ALA A 113 -12.82 -10.58 8.54
CA ALA A 113 -11.43 -10.17 8.48
C ALA A 113 -10.66 -10.55 9.76
N ILE A 114 -11.25 -10.33 10.95
CA ILE A 114 -10.57 -10.66 12.23
C ILE A 114 -10.34 -12.16 12.44
N GLN A 115 -11.01 -13.02 11.67
CA GLN A 115 -10.80 -14.47 11.69
C GLN A 115 -9.65 -14.90 10.77
N LEU A 116 -9.17 -14.01 9.89
CA LEU A 116 -8.09 -14.30 8.96
C LEU A 116 -6.72 -14.10 9.63
N PRO A 117 -5.78 -15.04 9.48
CA PRO A 117 -4.44 -14.92 10.06
C PRO A 117 -3.70 -13.65 9.63
N GLU A 118 -3.90 -13.22 8.38
CA GLU A 118 -3.28 -12.03 7.78
C GLU A 118 -3.70 -10.71 8.47
N PHE A 119 -4.82 -10.71 9.22
CA PHE A 119 -5.37 -9.51 9.87
C PHE A 119 -4.80 -9.27 11.27
N VAL A 120 -4.36 -10.32 11.97
CA VAL A 120 -4.02 -10.29 13.41
C VAL A 120 -2.50 -10.13 13.65
N GLN A 121 -1.73 -9.81 12.61
CA GLN A 121 -0.26 -9.69 12.68
C GLN A 121 0.25 -8.31 13.06
#